data_AF-A0A1M5PVH9-F1
#
_entry.id   AF-A0A1M5PVH9-F1
#
_cell.length_a   1.000
_cell.length_b   1.000
_cell.length_c   1.000
_cell.angle_alpha   90.00
_cell.angle_beta   90.00
_cell.angle_gamma   90.00
#
_symmetry.space_group_name_H-M   'P 1'
#
loop_
_entity.id
_entity.type
_entity.pdbx_description
1 polymer ?
#
loop_
_entity_poly.entity_id
_entity_poly.type
_entity_poly.pdbx_seq_one_letter_code
_entity_poly.pdbx_strand_id
1 'polypeptide(L)' 'MKIFKVCHACDRIIGEIELDDLTSNNTDPIMDIIGNVAYALCTDCLNDMKTEPCNVYH' A
#
# COMPACT_ATOMS: atom_id res chain seq x y z
N MET A 1 17.74 3.73 5.73
CA MET A 1 17.34 2.53 4.94
C MET A 1 16.10 2.92 4.15
N LYS A 2 15.92 2.44 2.92
CA LYS A 2 14.75 2.79 2.10
C LYS A 2 13.74 1.64 2.08
N ILE A 3 12.46 1.97 2.22
CA ILE A 3 11.34 1.05 2.06
C ILE A 3 10.61 1.40 0.77
N PHE A 4 10.35 0.40 -0.06
CA PHE A 4 9.58 0.58 -1.30
C PHE A 4 8.11 0.31 -1.03
N LYS A 5 7.25 1.25 -1.43
CA LYS A 5 5.81 1.03 -1.43
C LYS A 5 5.41 0.34 -2.73
N VAL A 6 4.86 -0.86 -2.62
CA VAL A 6 4.52 -1.73 -3.76
C VAL A 6 3.03 -2.02 -3.76
N CYS A 7 2.43 -2.03 -4.95
CA CYS A 7 1.04 -2.42 -5.11
C CYS A 7 0.85 -3.92 -4.86
N HIS A 8 -0.06 -4.32 -3.97
CA HIS A 8 -0.37 -5.72 -3.70
C HIS A 8 -1.04 -6.44 -4.88
N ALA A 9 -1.68 -5.71 -5.80
CA ALA A 9 -2.45 -6.29 -6.89
C ALA A 9 -1.69 -6.39 -8.22
N CYS A 10 -0.71 -5.52 -8.46
CA CYS A 10 -0.01 -5.45 -9.75
C CYS A 10 1.53 -5.33 -9.62
N ASP A 11 2.05 -5.48 -8.40
CA ASP A 11 3.49 -5.43 -8.07
C ASP A 11 4.22 -4.14 -8.50
N ARG A 12 3.46 -3.10 -8.88
CA ARG A 12 4.02 -1.83 -9.30
C ARG A 12 4.55 -1.05 -8.09
N ILE A 13 5.77 -0.53 -8.20
CA ILE A 13 6.31 0.43 -7.24
C ILE A 13 5.50 1.73 -7.35
N ILE A 14 4.90 2.14 -6.24
CA ILE A 14 4.05 3.33 -6.14
C ILE A 14 4.64 4.43 -5.24
N GLY A 15 5.77 4.15 -4.59
CA GLY A 15 6.48 5.15 -3.82
C GLY A 15 7.71 4.60 -3.12
N GLU A 16 8.44 5.51 -2.48
CA GLU A 16 9.57 5.22 -1.59
C GLU A 16 9.32 5.92 -0.27
N ILE A 17 9.70 5.27 0.84
CA ILE A 17 9.60 5.79 2.20
C ILE A 17 11.00 5.68 2.82
N GLU A 18 11.51 6.75 3.43
CA GLU A 18 12.72 6.66 4.22
C GLU A 18 12.40 6.02 5.57
N LEU A 19 13.24 5.09 6.04
CA LEU A 19 13.01 4.39 7.32
C LEU A 19 12.89 5.39 8.49
N ASP A 20 13.61 6.50 8.43
CA ASP A 20 13.56 7.58 9.40
C ASP A 20 12.15 8.22 9.48
N ASP A 21 11.42 8.30 8.36
CA ASP A 21 10.04 8.79 8.31
C ASP A 21 9.03 7.83 8.96
N LEU A 22 9.32 6.52 8.99
CA LEU A 22 8.45 5.54 9.68
C LEU A 22 8.48 5.71 11.20
N THR A 23 9.61 6.15 11.76
CA THR A 23 9.74 6.43 13.19
C THR A 23 9.16 7.79 13.60
N SER A 24 8.84 8.65 12.60
CA SER A 24 8.44 10.05 12.74
C SER A 24 6.93 10.28 12.84
N ASN A 25 6.15 9.26 13.21
CA ASN A 25 4.80 9.44 13.77
C ASN A 25 3.62 9.66 12.79
N ASN A 26 3.67 9.24 11.51
CA ASN A 26 2.50 9.30 10.59
C ASN A 26 2.47 8.19 9.52
N THR A 27 2.92 6.98 9.81
CA THR A 27 2.69 5.87 8.87
C THR A 27 1.26 5.41 8.96
N ASP A 28 0.52 5.50 7.84
CA ASP A 28 -0.82 4.95 7.70
C ASP A 28 -0.87 3.53 8.30
N PRO A 29 -1.80 3.24 9.23
CA PRO A 29 -1.85 1.96 9.97
C PRO A 29 -2.22 0.75 9.10
N ILE A 30 -2.28 0.93 7.78
CA ILE A 30 -2.72 -0.04 6.77
C ILE A 30 -1.57 -0.33 5.79
N MET A 31 -0.34 -0.48 6.29
CA MET A 31 0.79 -0.93 5.46
C MET A 31 1.41 -2.15 6.12
N ASP A 32 1.39 -3.28 5.42
CA ASP A 32 2.10 -4.49 5.82
C ASP A 32 3.55 -4.37 5.34
N ILE A 33 4.51 -4.42 6.27
CA ILE A 33 5.92 -4.20 5.99
C ILE A 33 6.68 -5.52 6.16
N ILE A 34 7.16 -6.07 5.05
CA ILE A 34 7.98 -7.29 5.03
C ILE A 34 9.38 -6.91 4.54
N GLY A 35 10.32 -6.78 5.48
CA GLY A 35 11.68 -6.31 5.19
C GLY A 35 11.70 -4.85 4.73
N ASN A 36 12.17 -4.61 3.50
CA ASN A 36 12.26 -3.27 2.89
C ASN A 36 11.10 -2.98 1.93
N VAL A 37 9.99 -3.70 2.05
CA VAL A 37 8.82 -3.55 1.16
C VAL A 37 7.58 -3.29 2.01
N ALA A 38 6.88 -2.21 1.71
CA ALA A 38 5.57 -1.87 2.26
C ALA A 38 4.51 -2.13 1.19
N TYR A 39 3.50 -2.95 1.49
CA TYR A 39 2.42 -3.25 0.56
C TYR A 39 1.23 -2.32 0.74
N ALA A 40 0.67 -1.84 -0.36
CA ALA A 40 -0.57 -1.05 -0.41
C ALA A 40 -1.29 -1.27 -1.75
N LEU A 41 -2.45 -0.65 -1.98
CA LEU A 41 -3.06 -0.63 -3.32
C LEU A 41 -2.70 0.68 -4.05
N CYS A 42 -2.36 0.58 -5.34
CA CYS A 42 -2.26 1.76 -6.19
C CYS A 42 -3.65 2.31 -6.50
N THR A 43 -3.73 3.58 -6.90
CA THR A 43 -5.00 4.23 -7.26
C THR A 43 -5.76 3.47 -8.35
N ASP A 44 -5.04 2.91 -9.32
CA ASP A 44 -5.64 2.14 -10.43
C ASP A 44 -6.32 0.87 -9.90
N CYS A 45 -5.58 0.02 -9.18
CA CYS A 45 -6.13 -1.21 -8.60
C CYS A 45 -7.20 -0.93 -7.54
N LEU A 46 -7.07 0.15 -6.77
CA LEU A 46 -8.10 0.57 -5.81
C LEU A 46 -9.39 0.99 -6.53
N ASN A 47 -9.28 1.69 -7.66
CA ASN A 47 -10.44 2.10 -8.44
C ASN A 47 -11.08 0.89 -9.13
N ASP A 48 -10.28 -0.03 -9.68
CA ASP A 48 -10.77 -1.28 -10.27
C ASP A 48 -11.56 -2.10 -9.26
N MET A 49 -11.03 -2.25 -8.04
CA MET A 49 -11.72 -2.93 -6.93
C MET A 49 -12.98 -2.22 -6.46
N LYS A 50 -13.06 -0.88 -6.58
CA LYS A 50 -14.29 -0.11 -6.26
C LYS A 50 -15.36 -0.24 -7.34
N THR A 51 -14.95 -0.49 -8.60
CA THR A 51 -15.87 -0.66 -9.73
C THR A 51 -16.50 -2.05 -9.80
N GLU A 52 -15.94 -3.04 -9.13
CA GLU A 52 -16.72 -4.22 -8.76
C GLU A 52 -17.63 -3.80 -7.60
N PRO A 53 -18.98 -3.87 -7.73
CA PRO A 53 -19.81 -3.69 -6.57
C PRO A 53 -19.34 -4.70 -5.53
N CYS A 54 -18.92 -4.22 -4.36
CA CYS A 54 -19.02 -5.01 -3.15
C CYS A 54 -20.45 -5.55 -3.16
N ASN A 55 -20.62 -6.80 -3.61
CA ASN A 55 -21.74 -7.62 -3.22
C ASN A 55 -21.55 -7.75 -1.72
N VAL A 56 -22.12 -6.78 -1.00
CA VAL A 56 -22.41 -6.83 0.41
C VAL A 56 -23.17 -8.14 0.57
N TYR A 57 -22.47 -9.18 1.03
CA TYR A 57 -23.15 -10.37 1.51
C TYR A 57 -24.07 -9.90 2.64
N HIS A 58 -25.35 -10.25 2.45
CA HIS A 58 -26.52 -10.03 3.31
C HIS A 58 -26.23 -10.01 4.81
#